data_AF-A0A4Y2ULD4-F1
#
_entry.id   AF-A0A4Y2ULD4-F1
#
_cell.length_a   1.000
_cell.length_b   1.000
_cell.length_c   1.000
_cell.angle_alpha   90.00
_cell.angle_beta   90.00
_cell.angle_gamma   90.00
#
_symmetry.space_group_name_H-M   'P 1'
#
loop_
_entity.id
_entity.type
_entity.pdbx_description
1 polymer ?
#
loop_
_entity_poly.entity_id
_entity_poly.type
_entity_poly.pdbx_seq_one_letter_code
_entity_poly.pdbx_strand_id
1 'polypeptide(L)'
;MAVRQLNSLWKRLSRDSEYLSLYTNFLREYEDLGHLERVFESSENPTQYYIPHHGVLHPDKLTAKLRAVFNASSPTTTGISLNDILMKGDADPNRPSLTRPPAYRVENRTQCRGVSLSNAPFLAIRTLQQLAEDEKLRFPSEVLLHDTYMYNIVSGAPDLETTRRLQSQLRDALRSCGMTLHKWSSNSPELLNSLLSTDVEHSFSVDTDLFVKTLGISWKPFQDRFVFKVSISIKPSYTKREVLSVIARLYDPLGFLDPVLTRAKVLMQRLWQQRLDWDDVLPNPIADEWKEFVTTMKCIGKVKIIRVILTDT
;
A
#
# COMPACT_ATOMS: atom_id res chain seq x y z
N MET A 1 -1.86 -19.56 19.85
CA MET A 1 -2.76 -18.74 19.03
C MET A 1 -2.73 -19.14 17.55
N ALA A 2 -1.55 -19.26 16.93
CA ALA A 2 -1.39 -19.66 15.52
C ALA A 2 -2.12 -20.97 15.14
N VAL A 3 -1.98 -22.04 15.94
CA VAL A 3 -2.69 -23.32 15.71
C VAL A 3 -4.21 -23.15 15.64
N ARG A 4 -4.79 -22.29 16.49
CA ARG A 4 -6.25 -22.04 16.45
C ARG A 4 -6.67 -21.35 15.15
N GLN A 5 -5.87 -20.39 14.67
CA GLN A 5 -6.12 -19.71 13.40
C GLN A 5 -5.93 -20.66 12.21
N LEU A 6 -4.91 -21.52 12.24
CA LEU A 6 -4.69 -22.56 11.24
C LEU A 6 -5.87 -23.54 11.19
N ASN A 7 -6.37 -24.00 12.33
CA ASN A 7 -7.56 -24.86 12.39
C ASN A 7 -8.81 -24.17 11.84
N SER A 8 -8.97 -22.87 12.09
CA SER A 8 -10.06 -22.08 11.51
C SER A 8 -9.95 -21.97 9.98
N LEU A 9 -8.74 -21.71 9.48
CA LEU A 9 -8.44 -21.68 8.05
C LEU A 9 -8.74 -23.03 7.40
N TRP A 10 -8.31 -24.15 8.00
CA TRP A 10 -8.61 -25.50 7.52
C TRP A 10 -10.10 -25.78 7.44
N LYS A 11 -10.89 -25.40 8.46
CA LYS A 11 -12.35 -25.54 8.44
C LYS A 11 -13.00 -24.76 7.29
N ARG A 12 -12.43 -23.61 6.91
CA ARG A 12 -12.92 -22.83 5.77
C ARG A 12 -12.52 -23.49 4.45
N LEU A 13 -11.26 -23.87 4.31
CA LEU A 13 -10.73 -24.57 3.13
C LEU A 13 -11.46 -25.88 2.85
N SER A 14 -11.87 -26.62 3.89
CA SER A 14 -12.63 -27.86 3.74
C SER A 14 -14.09 -27.66 3.30
N ARG A 15 -14.64 -26.46 3.48
CA ARG A 15 -16.04 -26.13 3.17
C ARG A 15 -16.20 -25.43 1.82
N ASP A 16 -15.15 -24.80 1.32
CA ASP A 16 -15.18 -23.93 0.14
C ASP A 16 -14.07 -24.36 -0.84
N SER A 17 -14.47 -25.13 -1.86
CA SER A 17 -13.56 -25.72 -2.85
C SER A 17 -12.93 -24.68 -3.76
N GLU A 18 -13.64 -23.60 -4.06
CA GLU A 18 -13.12 -22.48 -4.85
C GLU A 18 -12.04 -21.74 -4.05
N TYR A 19 -12.33 -21.41 -2.80
CA TYR A 19 -11.36 -20.77 -1.91
C TYR A 19 -10.12 -21.65 -1.71
N LEU A 20 -10.27 -22.96 -1.55
CA LEU A 20 -9.15 -23.91 -1.47
C LEU A 20 -8.29 -23.90 -2.73
N SER A 21 -8.90 -23.92 -3.91
CA SER A 21 -8.18 -23.85 -5.19
C SER A 21 -7.37 -22.55 -5.29
N LEU A 22 -8.00 -21.41 -5.03
CA LEU A 22 -7.35 -20.10 -5.06
C LEU A 22 -6.20 -20.00 -4.04
N TYR A 23 -6.40 -20.55 -2.83
CA TYR A 23 -5.40 -20.56 -1.78
C TYR A 23 -4.19 -21.43 -2.14
N THR A 24 -4.45 -22.61 -2.70
CA THR A 24 -3.40 -23.55 -3.14
C THR A 24 -2.57 -22.97 -4.27
N ASN A 25 -3.24 -22.33 -5.26
CA ASN A 25 -2.56 -21.67 -6.36
C ASN A 25 -1.66 -20.53 -5.88
N PHE A 26 -2.13 -19.73 -4.91
CA PHE A 26 -1.31 -18.67 -4.29
C PHE A 26 -0.06 -19.24 -3.61
N LEU A 27 -0.19 -20.33 -2.83
CA LEU A 27 0.96 -20.93 -2.15
C LEU A 27 1.97 -21.54 -3.14
N ARG A 28 1.49 -22.18 -4.22
CA ARG A 28 2.34 -22.70 -5.29
C ARG A 28 3.09 -21.58 -6.00
N GLU A 29 2.39 -20.50 -6.38
CA GLU A 29 3.03 -19.30 -6.98
C GLU A 29 4.16 -18.77 -6.07
N TYR A 30 3.94 -18.71 -4.77
CA TYR A 30 4.97 -18.26 -3.81
C TYR A 30 6.13 -19.26 -3.66
N GLU A 31 5.87 -20.56 -3.71
CA GLU A 31 6.91 -21.60 -3.69
C GLU A 31 7.75 -21.56 -4.97
N ASP A 32 7.11 -21.46 -6.14
CA ASP A 32 7.76 -21.37 -7.45
C ASP A 32 8.62 -20.11 -7.59
N LEU A 33 8.20 -19.00 -6.97
CA LEU A 33 8.96 -17.75 -6.88
C LEU A 33 10.09 -17.79 -5.82
N GLY A 34 10.25 -18.90 -5.08
CA GLY A 34 11.21 -19.04 -4.00
C GLY A 34 10.92 -18.12 -2.79
N HIS A 35 9.67 -17.69 -2.63
CA HIS A 35 9.22 -16.91 -1.47
C HIS A 35 8.75 -17.80 -0.31
N LEU A 36 8.51 -19.09 -0.57
CA LEU A 36 8.16 -20.09 0.42
C LEU A 36 8.99 -21.35 0.18
N GLU A 37 9.36 -22.02 1.27
CA GLU A 37 10.00 -23.33 1.24
C GLU A 37 9.25 -24.26 2.20
N ARG A 38 9.05 -25.52 1.78
CA ARG A 38 8.48 -26.53 2.66
C ARG A 38 9.49 -26.92 3.74
N VAL A 39 9.12 -26.67 4.99
CA VAL A 39 9.90 -27.12 6.14
C VAL A 39 9.51 -28.57 6.45
N PHE A 40 10.48 -29.48 6.35
CA PHE A 40 10.35 -30.85 6.85
C PHE A 40 10.80 -30.87 8.31
N GLU A 41 9.96 -31.36 9.23
CA GLU A 41 10.29 -31.49 10.65
C GLU A 41 11.60 -32.27 10.83
N SER A 42 12.73 -31.58 11.04
CA SER A 42 13.94 -32.15 11.62
C SER A 42 14.97 -31.06 11.95
N SER A 43 15.45 -31.09 13.19
CA SER A 43 16.46 -30.22 13.84
C SER A 43 16.02 -28.81 14.21
N GLU A 44 15.24 -28.71 15.29
CA GLU A 44 14.75 -27.43 15.81
C GLU A 44 15.85 -26.60 16.47
N ASN A 45 16.12 -25.42 15.91
CA ASN A 45 16.56 -24.30 16.73
C ASN A 45 15.44 -23.99 17.76
N PRO A 46 15.76 -23.69 19.02
CA PRO A 46 14.77 -23.45 20.08
C PRO A 46 13.91 -22.18 19.87
N THR A 47 14.22 -21.38 18.86
CA THR A 47 13.57 -20.10 18.56
C THR A 47 12.83 -20.17 17.23
N GLN A 48 11.61 -20.70 17.25
CA GLN A 48 10.70 -20.70 16.09
C GLN A 48 9.53 -19.75 16.32
N TYR A 49 9.13 -19.04 15.27
CA TYR A 49 7.94 -18.19 15.27
C TYR A 49 7.02 -18.58 14.11
N TYR A 50 5.76 -18.89 14.43
CA TYR A 50 4.74 -19.17 13.42
C TYR A 50 3.87 -17.93 13.18
N ILE A 51 3.91 -17.40 11.96
CA ILE A 51 3.09 -16.25 11.56
C ILE A 51 1.73 -16.76 11.07
N PRO A 52 0.61 -16.46 11.77
CA PRO A 52 -0.70 -16.82 11.28
C PRO A 52 -1.02 -16.10 9.95
N HIS A 53 -1.76 -16.75 9.06
CA HIS A 53 -2.15 -16.17 7.79
C HIS A 53 -3.59 -16.52 7.41
N HIS A 54 -4.23 -15.66 6.61
CA HIS A 54 -5.58 -15.89 6.07
C HIS A 54 -5.73 -15.28 4.68
N GLY A 55 -6.61 -15.82 3.85
CA GLY A 55 -6.82 -15.34 2.48
C GLY A 55 -7.93 -14.29 2.41
N VAL A 56 -7.65 -13.19 1.73
CA VAL A 56 -8.60 -12.12 1.39
C VAL A 56 -8.93 -12.19 -0.10
N LEU A 57 -10.22 -12.16 -0.41
CA LEU A 57 -10.73 -12.10 -1.78
C LEU A 57 -10.99 -10.63 -2.14
N HIS A 58 -10.59 -10.23 -3.34
CA HIS A 58 -11.00 -8.97 -3.93
C HIS A 58 -12.08 -9.25 -4.98
N PRO A 59 -13.38 -9.06 -4.65
CA PRO A 59 -14.48 -9.39 -5.56
C PRO A 59 -14.53 -8.49 -6.81
N ASP A 60 -13.88 -7.32 -6.78
CA ASP A 60 -13.98 -6.29 -7.82
C ASP A 60 -12.99 -6.48 -9.01
N LYS A 61 -12.40 -7.67 -9.18
CA LYS A 61 -11.49 -7.96 -10.29
C LYS A 61 -12.09 -9.02 -11.21
N LEU A 62 -11.98 -8.81 -12.53
CA LEU A 62 -12.42 -9.74 -13.60
C LEU A 62 -11.97 -11.20 -13.35
N THR A 63 -10.88 -11.40 -12.62
CA THR A 63 -10.49 -12.67 -12.02
C THR A 63 -10.39 -12.50 -10.51
N ALA A 64 -11.10 -13.33 -9.74
CA ALA A 64 -11.02 -13.34 -8.28
C ALA A 64 -9.62 -13.80 -7.83
N LYS A 65 -8.66 -12.86 -7.69
CA LYS A 65 -7.32 -13.16 -7.17
C LYS A 65 -7.35 -13.13 -5.64
N LEU A 66 -7.02 -14.26 -5.02
CA LEU A 66 -6.80 -14.37 -3.58
C LEU A 66 -5.42 -13.82 -3.21
N ARG A 67 -5.34 -13.15 -2.06
CA ARG A 67 -4.07 -12.76 -1.43
C ARG A 67 -4.02 -13.31 -0.01
N ALA A 68 -2.92 -13.94 0.39
CA ALA A 68 -2.71 -14.27 1.80
C ALA A 68 -2.20 -13.03 2.56
N VAL A 69 -2.82 -12.77 3.70
CA VAL A 69 -2.40 -11.76 4.67
C VAL A 69 -1.74 -12.47 5.84
N PHE A 70 -0.48 -12.14 6.08
CA PHE A 70 0.33 -12.65 7.18
C PHE A 70 0.25 -11.70 8.37
N ASN A 71 -0.13 -12.22 9.53
CA ASN A 71 -0.41 -11.45 10.73
C ASN A 71 0.76 -11.50 11.72
N ALA A 72 1.78 -10.67 11.49
CA ALA A 72 2.94 -10.55 12.37
C ALA A 72 2.68 -9.78 13.68
N SER A 73 1.49 -9.18 13.85
CA SER A 73 1.07 -8.53 15.11
C SER A 73 0.29 -9.45 16.04
N SER A 74 0.03 -10.70 15.64
CA SER A 74 -0.63 -11.69 16.49
C SER A 74 0.27 -12.05 17.68
N PRO A 75 -0.14 -11.88 18.94
CA PRO A 75 0.66 -12.25 20.10
C PRO A 75 0.97 -13.75 20.16
N THR A 76 2.16 -14.08 20.63
CA THR A 76 2.56 -15.46 20.95
C THR A 76 2.08 -15.88 22.36
N THR A 77 2.48 -17.07 22.81
CA THR A 77 2.25 -17.52 24.19
C THR A 77 2.89 -16.63 25.26
N THR A 78 3.89 -15.82 24.89
CA THR A 78 4.52 -14.85 25.81
C THR A 78 3.79 -13.50 25.86
N GLY A 79 2.74 -13.31 25.04
CA GLY A 79 2.04 -12.02 24.91
C GLY A 79 2.72 -11.02 23.98
N ILE A 80 3.90 -11.36 23.44
CA ILE A 80 4.70 -10.51 22.54
C ILE A 80 4.50 -10.99 21.09
N SER A 81 4.33 -10.06 20.14
CA SER A 81 4.23 -10.35 18.70
C SER A 81 5.58 -10.19 17.99
N LEU A 82 5.73 -10.76 16.79
CA LEU A 82 6.94 -10.58 15.99
C LEU A 82 7.23 -9.10 15.71
N ASN A 83 6.19 -8.31 15.42
CA ASN A 83 6.32 -6.88 15.15
C ASN A 83 6.82 -6.07 16.36
N ASP A 84 6.70 -6.59 17.59
CA ASP A 84 7.22 -5.95 18.81
C ASP A 84 8.73 -6.21 19.00
N ILE A 85 9.23 -7.30 18.42
CA ILE A 85 10.63 -7.73 18.54
C ILE A 85 11.47 -7.20 17.37
N LEU A 86 10.85 -7.01 16.20
CA LEU A 86 11.51 -6.45 15.03
C LEU A 86 11.87 -4.98 15.26
N MET A 87 13.13 -4.63 15.01
CA MET A 87 13.57 -3.25 14.98
C MET A 87 12.80 -2.51 13.87
N LYS A 88 12.04 -1.51 14.27
CA LYS A 88 11.51 -0.51 13.36
C LYS A 88 12.71 0.36 12.98
N GLY A 89 13.01 0.45 11.69
CA GLY A 89 14.10 1.33 11.25
C GLY A 89 13.82 2.77 11.68
N ASP A 90 14.87 3.54 11.90
CA ASP A 90 14.76 4.90 12.43
C ASP A 90 13.82 5.73 11.56
N ALA A 91 12.76 6.24 12.18
CA ALA A 91 11.89 7.25 11.62
C ALA A 91 12.48 8.62 11.95
N ASP A 92 13.68 8.93 11.46
CA ASP A 92 14.30 10.24 11.69
C ASP A 92 14.33 11.10 10.41
N PRO A 93 13.72 12.30 10.44
CA PRO A 93 13.66 13.25 9.33
C PRO A 93 14.98 13.97 8.97
N ASN A 94 16.14 13.81 9.63
CA ASN A 94 17.35 14.61 9.29
C ASN A 94 18.76 13.97 9.49
N ARG A 95 18.97 12.70 9.10
CA ARG A 95 20.32 12.11 8.83
C ARG A 95 21.28 11.96 10.06
N PRO A 96 22.49 11.39 9.87
CA PRO A 96 22.90 10.05 10.33
C PRO A 96 23.56 10.00 11.72
N SER A 97 23.58 8.82 12.35
CA SER A 97 24.76 8.40 13.14
C SER A 97 25.02 6.88 13.05
N LEU A 98 26.27 6.59 12.71
CA LEU A 98 26.92 5.29 12.68
C LEU A 98 27.28 4.84 14.10
N THR A 99 26.88 3.63 14.48
CA THR A 99 27.64 2.74 15.38
C THR A 99 27.33 1.26 15.03
N ARG A 100 28.37 0.46 14.73
CA ARG A 100 28.37 -1.03 14.85
C ARG A 100 28.54 -1.38 16.35
N PRO A 101 28.06 -2.52 16.94
CA PRO A 101 28.19 -3.94 16.49
C PRO A 101 27.01 -4.86 17.00
N PRO A 102 27.07 -6.22 17.13
CA PRO A 102 27.91 -7.29 16.56
C PRO A 102 27.13 -8.22 15.58
N ALA A 103 27.82 -9.23 15.02
CA ALA A 103 27.25 -10.23 14.13
C ALA A 103 26.22 -11.12 14.83
N TYR A 104 24.98 -11.12 14.33
CA TYR A 104 24.01 -12.18 14.57
C TYR A 104 23.58 -12.76 13.23
N ARG A 105 23.79 -14.07 13.09
CA ARG A 105 23.25 -14.88 12.01
C ARG A 105 21.76 -15.03 12.27
N VAL A 106 20.95 -14.14 11.70
CA VAL A 106 19.54 -14.42 11.49
C VAL A 106 19.48 -15.29 10.24
N GLU A 107 19.56 -16.62 10.43
CA GLU A 107 19.10 -17.55 9.40
C GLU A 107 17.59 -17.35 9.27
N ASN A 108 17.20 -16.39 8.42
CA ASN A 108 15.87 -16.28 7.88
C ASN A 108 15.62 -17.51 6.99
N ARG A 109 15.42 -18.69 7.60
CA ARG A 109 14.88 -19.89 6.92
C ARG A 109 13.37 -19.78 6.68
N THR A 110 12.91 -18.56 6.45
CA THR A 110 11.66 -18.30 5.76
C THR A 110 11.92 -17.06 4.94
N GLN A 111 12.38 -17.26 3.71
CA GLN A 111 12.60 -16.20 2.73
C GLN A 111 11.25 -15.68 2.21
N CYS A 112 10.35 -15.27 3.10
CA CYS A 112 9.09 -14.65 2.71
C CYS A 112 9.35 -13.18 2.37
N ARG A 113 9.91 -12.93 1.18
CA ARG A 113 9.87 -11.61 0.54
C ARG A 113 8.38 -11.23 0.39
N GLY A 114 7.93 -10.16 1.07
CA GLY A 114 6.55 -9.64 0.92
C GLY A 114 5.60 -9.85 2.11
N VAL A 115 6.07 -10.32 3.26
CA VAL A 115 5.27 -10.31 4.50
C VAL A 115 5.18 -8.89 5.05
N SER A 116 3.99 -8.45 5.48
CA SER A 116 3.76 -7.16 6.15
C SER A 116 4.37 -7.13 7.55
N LEU A 117 5.70 -7.18 7.62
CA LEU A 117 6.48 -6.96 8.83
C LEU A 117 6.62 -5.47 9.08
N SER A 118 6.69 -5.07 10.36
CA SER A 118 6.82 -3.66 10.76
C SER A 118 8.08 -2.97 10.20
N ASN A 119 9.13 -3.72 9.89
CA ASN A 119 10.39 -3.22 9.33
C ASN A 119 10.47 -3.24 7.79
N ALA A 120 9.53 -3.88 7.10
CA ALA A 120 9.59 -4.08 5.65
C ALA A 120 9.65 -2.76 4.84
N PRO A 121 8.89 -1.70 5.19
CA PRO A 121 8.99 -0.42 4.48
C PRO A 121 10.38 0.22 4.58
N PHE A 122 11.00 0.15 5.76
CA PHE A 122 12.34 0.67 5.97
C PHE A 122 13.36 -0.10 5.13
N LEU A 123 13.32 -1.43 5.14
CA LEU A 123 14.25 -2.25 4.36
C LEU A 123 14.12 -1.98 2.85
N ALA A 124 12.89 -1.85 2.35
CA ALA A 124 12.64 -1.52 0.95
C ALA A 124 13.24 -0.16 0.57
N ILE A 125 12.91 0.90 1.32
CA ILE A 125 13.40 2.25 1.05
C ILE A 125 14.92 2.32 1.20
N ARG A 126 15.48 1.73 2.26
CA ARG A 126 16.92 1.77 2.52
C ARG A 126 17.73 1.03 1.45
N THR A 127 17.18 -0.04 0.88
CA THR A 127 17.79 -0.78 -0.24
C THR A 127 17.84 0.11 -1.48
N LEU A 128 16.77 0.83 -1.78
CA LEU A 128 16.72 1.78 -2.91
C LEU A 128 17.69 2.96 -2.71
N GLN A 129 17.76 3.48 -1.50
CA GLN A 129 18.72 4.52 -1.15
C GLN A 129 20.18 4.03 -1.25
N GLN A 130 20.45 2.78 -0.86
CA GLN A 130 21.79 2.20 -1.00
C GLN A 130 22.15 2.03 -2.48
N LEU A 131 21.23 1.52 -3.29
CA LEU A 131 21.41 1.38 -4.73
C LEU A 131 21.74 2.73 -5.38
N ALA A 132 21.04 3.79 -4.99
CA ALA A 132 21.28 5.14 -5.49
C ALA A 132 22.70 5.65 -5.18
N GLU A 133 23.22 5.35 -3.98
CA GLU A 133 24.58 5.74 -3.60
C GLU A 133 25.63 4.88 -4.32
N ASP A 134 25.43 3.55 -4.35
CA ASP A 134 26.37 2.60 -4.97
C ASP A 134 26.51 2.83 -6.48
N GLU A 135 25.40 3.15 -7.16
CA GLU A 135 25.36 3.34 -8.61
C GLU A 135 25.41 4.81 -9.03
N LYS A 136 25.64 5.76 -8.10
CA LYS A 136 25.58 7.20 -8.35
C LYS A 136 26.42 7.67 -9.55
N LEU A 137 27.58 7.05 -9.76
CA LEU A 137 28.47 7.37 -10.88
C LEU A 137 27.90 6.93 -12.23
N ARG A 138 27.14 5.83 -12.28
CA ARG A 138 26.52 5.28 -13.49
C ARG A 138 25.14 5.90 -13.74
N PHE A 139 24.39 6.12 -12.67
CA PHE A 139 23.02 6.63 -12.68
C PHE A 139 22.91 7.80 -11.68
N PRO A 140 23.19 9.04 -12.10
CA PRO A 140 23.27 10.20 -11.19
C PRO A 140 21.92 10.72 -10.66
N SER A 141 20.80 10.08 -11.01
CA SER A 141 19.48 10.47 -10.52
C SER A 141 19.34 10.29 -9.01
N GLU A 142 18.85 11.31 -8.32
CA GLU A 142 18.57 11.28 -6.89
C GLU A 142 17.13 10.84 -6.54
N VAL A 143 16.34 10.43 -7.53
CA VAL A 143 14.92 10.05 -7.35
C VAL A 143 14.76 8.86 -6.39
N LEU A 144 15.68 7.91 -6.41
CA LEU A 144 15.67 6.78 -5.47
C LEU A 144 15.99 7.19 -4.03
N LEU A 145 16.61 8.36 -3.82
CA LEU A 145 16.91 8.91 -2.50
C LEU A 145 15.71 9.65 -1.89
N HIS A 146 14.97 10.40 -2.73
CA HIS A 146 14.00 11.40 -2.26
C HIS A 146 12.55 11.15 -2.69
N ASP A 147 12.33 10.54 -3.85
CA ASP A 147 11.01 10.52 -4.52
C ASP A 147 10.35 9.13 -4.48
N THR A 148 10.83 8.28 -3.57
CA THR A 148 10.28 6.95 -3.34
C THR A 148 9.44 6.94 -2.07
N TYR A 149 8.16 6.60 -2.20
CA TYR A 149 7.28 6.32 -1.08
C TYR A 149 6.82 4.87 -1.09
N MET A 150 7.25 4.10 -0.08
CA MET A 150 7.01 2.65 0.01
C MET A 150 7.41 1.91 -1.28
N TYR A 151 6.43 1.59 -2.13
CA TYR A 151 6.60 0.84 -3.37
C TYR A 151 6.39 1.71 -4.64
N ASN A 152 6.06 2.99 -4.47
CA ASN A 152 5.77 3.90 -5.58
C ASN A 152 6.88 4.94 -5.69
N ILE A 153 7.31 5.20 -6.92
CA ILE A 153 8.22 6.30 -7.27
C ILE A 153 7.38 7.39 -7.93
N VAL A 154 7.44 8.61 -7.43
CA VAL A 154 6.67 9.74 -7.94
C VAL A 154 7.61 10.90 -8.20
N SER A 155 8.05 11.05 -9.44
CA SER A 155 9.02 12.08 -9.86
C SER A 155 8.56 12.75 -11.16
N GLY A 156 9.18 13.90 -11.47
CA GLY A 156 9.01 14.60 -12.76
C GLY A 156 10.30 15.31 -13.19
N ALA A 157 10.30 15.83 -14.41
CA ALA A 157 11.35 16.69 -14.95
C ALA A 157 10.71 17.82 -15.80
N PRO A 158 11.42 18.91 -16.10
CA PRO A 158 10.83 20.08 -16.76
C PRO A 158 10.49 19.85 -18.24
N ASP A 159 11.11 18.86 -18.88
CA ASP A 159 10.93 18.60 -20.31
C ASP A 159 10.99 17.10 -20.64
N LEU A 160 10.62 16.78 -21.88
CA LEU A 160 10.51 15.41 -22.37
C LEU A 160 11.86 14.68 -22.41
N GLU A 161 12.94 15.38 -22.78
CA GLU A 161 14.27 14.79 -22.91
C GLU A 161 14.85 14.44 -21.54
N THR A 162 14.78 15.38 -20.60
CA THR A 162 15.22 15.15 -19.22
C THR A 162 14.40 14.05 -18.54
N THR A 163 13.09 14.00 -18.80
CA THR A 163 12.21 12.92 -18.29
C THR A 163 12.57 11.56 -18.88
N ARG A 164 12.88 11.46 -20.18
CA ARG A 164 13.34 10.21 -20.82
C ARG A 164 14.65 9.72 -20.23
N ARG A 165 15.61 10.63 -20.03
CA ARG A 165 16.90 10.31 -19.40
C ARG A 165 16.69 9.78 -17.98
N LEU A 166 15.83 10.46 -17.21
CA LEU A 166 15.48 10.05 -15.85
C LEU A 166 14.85 8.65 -15.83
N GLN A 167 13.89 8.39 -16.72
CA GLN A 167 13.25 7.09 -16.87
C GLN A 167 14.27 5.98 -17.18
N SER A 168 15.19 6.21 -18.12
CA SER A 168 16.24 5.23 -18.44
C SER A 168 17.13 4.95 -17.25
N GLN A 169 17.61 5.99 -16.56
CA GLN A 169 18.47 5.83 -15.39
C GLN A 169 17.79 5.01 -14.30
N LEU A 170 16.51 5.28 -14.00
CA LEU A 170 15.74 4.53 -13.00
C LEU A 170 15.54 3.07 -13.39
N ARG A 171 15.16 2.81 -14.65
CA ARG A 171 14.97 1.46 -15.17
C ARG A 171 16.26 0.67 -15.08
N ASP A 172 17.37 1.26 -15.50
CA ASP A 172 18.65 0.57 -15.63
C ASP A 172 19.32 0.36 -14.26
N ALA A 173 19.18 1.33 -13.34
CA ALA A 173 19.59 1.18 -11.94
C ALA A 173 18.83 0.05 -11.24
N LEU A 174 17.51 -0.01 -11.36
CA LEU A 174 16.73 -1.07 -10.72
C LEU A 174 16.97 -2.43 -11.36
N ARG A 175 17.16 -2.48 -12.68
CA ARG A 175 17.55 -3.72 -13.36
C ARG A 175 18.91 -4.24 -12.87
N SER A 176 19.85 -3.38 -12.49
CA SER A 176 21.16 -3.82 -11.97
C SER A 176 21.05 -4.57 -10.64
N CYS A 177 19.98 -4.32 -9.85
CA CYS A 177 19.70 -5.05 -8.60
C CYS A 177 18.61 -6.12 -8.73
N GLY A 178 18.20 -6.47 -9.96
CA GLY A 178 17.19 -7.49 -10.22
C GLY A 178 15.75 -7.03 -9.93
N MET A 179 15.50 -5.72 -9.90
CA MET A 179 14.17 -5.14 -9.76
C MET A 179 13.68 -4.59 -11.10
N THR A 180 12.40 -4.78 -11.40
CA THR A 180 11.76 -4.26 -12.62
C THR A 180 10.68 -3.26 -12.25
N LEU A 181 10.71 -2.08 -12.87
CA LEU A 181 9.64 -1.09 -12.75
C LEU A 181 8.47 -1.47 -13.64
N HIS A 182 7.28 -1.46 -13.05
CA HIS A 182 6.03 -1.75 -13.74
C HIS A 182 5.05 -0.58 -13.60
N LYS A 183 4.04 -0.54 -14.49
CA LYS A 183 2.92 0.42 -14.43
C LYS A 183 3.33 1.88 -14.52
N TRP A 184 4.16 2.21 -15.51
CA TRP A 184 4.51 3.60 -15.80
C TRP A 184 3.26 4.44 -16.10
N SER A 185 3.30 5.70 -15.70
CA SER A 185 2.21 6.66 -15.90
C SER A 185 2.81 8.04 -16.11
N SER A 186 2.30 8.79 -17.10
CA SER A 186 2.82 10.10 -17.47
C SER A 186 1.71 10.99 -18.03
N ASN A 187 1.81 12.30 -17.81
CA ASN A 187 0.96 13.30 -18.46
C ASN A 187 1.35 13.56 -19.93
N SER A 188 2.53 13.12 -20.37
CA SER A 188 2.97 13.19 -21.76
C SER A 188 2.69 11.87 -22.50
N PRO A 189 1.84 11.87 -23.54
CA PRO A 189 1.60 10.70 -24.38
C PRO A 189 2.87 10.16 -25.06
N GLU A 190 3.83 11.03 -25.37
CA GLU A 190 5.10 10.69 -26.02
C GLU A 190 5.98 9.78 -25.14
N LEU A 191 5.85 9.86 -23.81
CA LEU A 191 6.53 8.99 -22.85
C LEU A 191 5.83 7.63 -22.68
N LEU A 192 4.50 7.61 -22.83
CA LEU A 192 3.72 6.37 -22.74
C LEU A 192 3.88 5.52 -24.01
N ASN A 193 3.84 6.16 -25.17
CA ASN A 193 3.93 5.48 -26.47
C ASN A 193 5.33 4.90 -26.73
N SER A 194 6.40 5.52 -26.21
CA SER A 194 7.77 5.01 -26.39
C SER A 194 8.06 3.68 -25.68
N LEU A 195 7.17 3.23 -24.78
CA LEU A 195 7.32 1.98 -24.03
C LEU A 195 6.57 0.80 -24.66
N LEU A 196 5.69 1.06 -25.64
CA LEU A 196 4.85 0.04 -26.29
C LEU A 196 5.60 -0.85 -27.28
N SER A 197 6.86 -0.54 -27.61
CA SER A 197 7.57 -1.17 -28.73
C SER A 197 8.43 -2.39 -28.39
N THR A 198 8.55 -2.83 -27.12
CA THR A 198 9.44 -3.99 -26.84
C THR A 198 9.06 -4.95 -25.71
N ASP A 199 8.14 -4.62 -24.78
CA ASP A 199 7.81 -5.51 -23.66
C ASP A 199 6.28 -5.74 -23.57
N VAL A 200 5.83 -6.87 -24.11
CA VAL A 200 4.40 -7.28 -24.16
C VAL A 200 3.82 -7.54 -22.76
N GLU A 201 4.63 -7.56 -21.70
CA GLU A 201 4.19 -7.62 -20.30
C GLU A 201 3.80 -6.25 -19.71
N HIS A 202 3.92 -5.17 -20.49
CA HIS A 202 3.58 -3.80 -20.08
C HIS A 202 2.35 -3.30 -20.84
N SER A 203 1.23 -4.04 -20.75
CA SER A 203 -0.04 -3.56 -21.26
C SER A 203 -0.47 -2.30 -20.51
N PHE A 204 -0.13 -1.14 -21.05
CA PHE A 204 -0.75 0.12 -20.71
C PHE A 204 -2.20 -0.01 -21.16
N SER A 205 -3.14 0.10 -20.23
CA SER A 205 -4.52 0.31 -20.64
C SER A 205 -4.57 1.70 -21.29
N VAL A 206 -4.69 1.73 -22.62
CA VAL A 206 -4.96 2.93 -23.41
C VAL A 206 -6.45 3.24 -23.27
N ASP A 207 -6.88 3.51 -22.05
CA ASP A 207 -8.25 3.90 -21.76
C ASP A 207 -8.18 5.36 -21.31
N THR A 208 -8.80 6.25 -22.09
CA THR A 208 -8.74 7.71 -21.93
C THR A 208 -9.34 8.20 -20.60
N ASP A 209 -9.91 7.30 -19.79
CA ASP A 209 -10.53 7.58 -18.49
C ASP A 209 -9.80 6.94 -17.29
N LEU A 210 -8.61 6.35 -17.49
CA LEU A 210 -7.86 5.76 -16.38
C LEU A 210 -7.31 6.82 -15.46
N PHE A 211 -7.70 6.70 -14.19
CA PHE A 211 -7.06 7.39 -13.09
C PHE A 211 -5.98 6.49 -12.50
N VAL A 212 -4.81 7.07 -12.24
CA VAL A 212 -3.73 6.43 -11.52
C VAL A 212 -3.91 6.78 -10.05
N LYS A 213 -3.93 5.78 -9.17
CA LYS A 213 -4.09 6.00 -7.73
C LYS A 213 -2.75 5.84 -7.02
N THR A 214 -2.28 6.93 -6.43
CA THR A 214 -1.06 6.95 -5.61
C THR A 214 -1.39 7.60 -4.29
N LEU A 215 -1.04 6.96 -3.18
CA LEU A 215 -1.30 7.47 -1.82
C LEU A 215 -2.77 7.85 -1.57
N GLY A 216 -3.71 7.07 -2.10
CA GLY A 216 -5.14 7.39 -1.93
C GLY A 216 -5.68 8.46 -2.88
N ILE A 217 -4.83 9.30 -3.47
CA ILE A 217 -5.19 10.35 -4.43
C ILE A 217 -5.30 9.75 -5.83
N SER A 218 -6.31 10.17 -6.59
CA SER A 218 -6.48 9.77 -7.99
C SER A 218 -6.00 10.89 -8.91
N TRP A 219 -5.14 10.57 -9.86
CA TRP A 219 -4.59 11.48 -10.86
C TRP A 219 -5.04 11.05 -12.25
N LYS A 220 -5.51 12.00 -13.06
CA LYS A 220 -5.76 11.80 -14.49
C LYS A 220 -4.55 12.31 -15.28
N PRO A 221 -3.70 11.42 -15.84
CA PRO A 221 -2.45 11.85 -16.44
C PRO A 221 -2.65 12.81 -17.63
N PHE A 222 -3.54 12.47 -18.57
CA PHE A 222 -3.79 13.29 -19.77
C PHE A 222 -4.35 14.68 -19.48
N GLN A 223 -5.13 14.83 -18.41
CA GLN A 223 -5.71 16.13 -18.01
C GLN A 223 -4.82 16.89 -17.03
N ASP A 224 -3.77 16.23 -16.56
CA ASP A 224 -2.87 16.61 -15.49
C ASP A 224 -3.56 17.19 -14.23
N ARG A 225 -4.60 16.48 -13.78
CA ARG A 225 -5.44 16.91 -12.66
C ARG A 225 -5.59 15.82 -11.62
N PHE A 226 -5.54 16.20 -10.35
CA PHE A 226 -6.05 15.38 -9.26
C PHE A 226 -7.57 15.41 -9.26
N VAL A 227 -8.15 14.23 -9.09
CA VAL A 227 -9.59 13.99 -9.03
C VAL A 227 -9.88 13.16 -7.78
N PHE A 228 -11.07 13.36 -7.23
CA PHE A 228 -11.50 12.65 -6.04
C PHE A 228 -12.75 11.86 -6.37
N LYS A 229 -12.80 10.58 -6.00
CA LYS A 229 -13.97 9.75 -6.20
C LYS A 229 -14.37 9.14 -4.88
N VAL A 230 -15.56 9.47 -4.42
CA VAL A 230 -16.08 8.98 -3.15
C VAL A 230 -17.35 8.17 -3.43
N SER A 231 -17.23 6.84 -3.30
CA SER A 231 -18.37 5.92 -3.37
C SER A 231 -18.87 5.62 -1.96
N ILE A 232 -19.97 6.26 -1.58
CA ILE A 232 -20.63 5.99 -0.29
C ILE A 232 -22.04 5.50 -0.56
N SER A 233 -22.32 4.29 -0.11
CA SER A 233 -23.68 3.76 -0.07
C SER A 233 -24.44 4.46 1.04
N ILE A 234 -25.49 5.20 0.67
CA ILE A 234 -26.35 5.88 1.63
C ILE A 234 -27.19 4.82 2.34
N LYS A 235 -27.11 4.78 3.67
CA LYS A 235 -27.86 3.86 4.53
C LYS A 235 -28.94 4.58 5.33
N PRO A 236 -30.03 3.89 5.71
CA PRO A 236 -31.07 4.46 6.56
C PRO A 236 -30.57 4.80 7.98
N SER A 237 -29.56 4.08 8.46
CA SER A 237 -28.88 4.31 9.73
C SER A 237 -27.39 4.04 9.59
N TYR A 238 -26.61 4.60 10.50
CA TYR A 238 -25.17 4.36 10.61
C TYR A 238 -24.82 4.08 12.06
N THR A 239 -23.78 3.28 12.25
CA THR A 239 -23.09 3.10 13.52
C THR A 239 -21.86 3.99 13.62
N LYS A 240 -21.35 4.21 14.84
CA LYS A 240 -20.09 4.96 15.04
C LYS A 240 -18.91 4.35 14.27
N ARG A 241 -18.83 3.02 14.18
CA ARG A 241 -17.82 2.28 13.40
C ARG A 241 -17.92 2.60 11.92
N GLU A 242 -19.14 2.65 11.37
CA GLU A 242 -19.35 2.98 9.96
C GLU A 242 -19.02 4.44 9.65
N VAL A 243 -19.32 5.37 10.56
CA VAL A 243 -18.89 6.77 10.46
C VAL A 243 -17.37 6.85 10.32
N LEU A 244 -16.63 6.20 11.23
CA LEU A 244 -15.16 6.18 11.17
C LEU A 244 -14.65 5.55 9.86
N SER A 245 -15.28 4.46 9.42
CA SER A 245 -14.94 3.81 8.15
C SER A 245 -15.15 4.74 6.94
N VAL A 246 -16.19 5.57 6.94
CA VAL A 246 -16.41 6.59 5.90
C VAL A 246 -15.31 7.65 5.95
N ILE A 247 -14.98 8.17 7.14
CA ILE A 247 -13.95 9.21 7.31
C ILE A 247 -12.59 8.70 6.85
N ALA A 248 -12.21 7.48 7.24
CA ALA A 248 -10.93 6.88 6.87
C ALA A 248 -10.76 6.68 5.35
N ARG A 249 -11.85 6.64 4.57
CA ARG A 249 -11.80 6.54 3.10
C ARG A 249 -11.47 7.87 2.42
N LEU A 250 -11.65 9.01 3.09
CA LEU A 250 -11.33 10.35 2.57
C LEU A 250 -9.85 10.71 2.74
N TYR A 251 -8.95 9.72 2.65
CA TYR A 251 -7.52 9.93 2.85
C TYR A 251 -6.98 10.98 1.86
N ASP A 252 -6.45 12.07 2.42
CA ASP A 252 -5.97 13.22 1.67
C ASP A 252 -4.65 13.73 2.27
N PRO A 253 -3.50 13.23 1.79
CA PRO A 253 -2.20 13.61 2.31
C PRO A 253 -1.78 15.04 1.93
N LEU A 254 -2.47 15.70 1.00
CA LEU A 254 -2.12 17.05 0.52
C LEU A 254 -3.06 18.15 1.05
N GLY A 255 -4.11 17.80 1.78
CA GLY A 255 -5.02 18.73 2.44
C GLY A 255 -6.03 19.44 1.52
N PHE A 256 -6.18 19.01 0.26
CA PHE A 256 -7.15 19.57 -0.69
C PHE A 256 -8.62 19.45 -0.24
N LEU A 257 -8.94 18.46 0.59
CA LEU A 257 -10.25 18.15 1.14
C LEU A 257 -10.34 18.47 2.64
N ASP A 258 -9.41 19.25 3.19
CA ASP A 258 -9.37 19.60 4.62
C ASP A 258 -10.67 20.16 5.17
N PRO A 259 -11.42 21.06 4.47
CA PRO A 259 -12.72 21.53 4.96
C PRO A 259 -13.74 20.40 5.15
N VAL A 260 -13.73 19.42 4.24
CA VAL A 260 -14.61 18.24 4.30
C VAL A 260 -14.19 17.32 5.43
N LEU A 261 -12.90 17.00 5.51
CA LEU A 261 -12.32 16.14 6.56
C LEU A 261 -12.52 16.74 7.95
N THR A 262 -12.38 18.06 8.08
CA THR A 262 -12.60 18.78 9.34
C THR A 262 -14.04 18.64 9.80
N ARG A 263 -15.02 18.90 8.92
CA ARG A 263 -16.44 18.69 9.26
C ARG A 263 -16.73 17.25 9.67
N ALA A 264 -16.15 16.28 8.98
CA ALA A 264 -16.29 14.86 9.31
C ALA A 264 -15.69 14.51 10.69
N LYS A 265 -14.50 15.04 10.99
CA LYS A 265 -13.82 14.86 12.29
C LYS A 265 -14.57 15.52 13.43
N VAL A 266 -15.18 16.69 13.23
CA VAL A 266 -16.03 17.36 14.22
C VAL A 266 -17.28 16.53 14.53
N LEU A 267 -17.90 15.91 13.52
CA LEU A 267 -19.01 14.96 13.73
C LEU A 267 -18.55 13.74 14.53
N MET A 268 -17.41 13.16 14.17
CA MET A 268 -16.82 12.03 14.91
C MET A 268 -16.53 12.40 16.37
N GLN A 269 -15.95 13.58 16.62
CA GLN A 269 -15.65 14.09 17.96
C GLN A 269 -16.92 14.22 18.81
N ARG A 270 -18.03 14.70 18.23
CA ARG A 270 -19.31 14.79 18.94
C ARG A 270 -19.84 13.41 19.35
N LEU A 271 -19.69 12.39 18.50
CA LEU A 271 -20.04 11.00 18.85
C LEU A 271 -19.18 10.46 20.00
N TRP A 272 -17.89 10.84 20.05
CA TRP A 272 -17.02 10.50 21.18
C TRP A 272 -17.45 11.17 22.48
N GLN A 273 -17.84 12.44 22.43
CA GLN A 273 -18.33 13.19 23.60
C GLN A 273 -19.62 12.59 24.18
N GLN A 274 -20.47 12.01 23.33
CA GLN A 274 -21.67 11.30 23.76
C GLN A 274 -21.41 9.88 24.28
N ARG A 275 -20.15 9.43 24.30
CA ARG A 275 -19.73 8.10 24.79
C ARG A 275 -20.42 6.92 24.09
N LEU A 276 -20.78 7.07 22.82
CA LEU A 276 -21.30 5.95 22.02
C LEU A 276 -20.26 4.84 21.88
N ASP A 277 -20.72 3.59 21.92
CA ASP A 277 -19.92 2.42 21.54
C ASP A 277 -19.83 2.28 20.01
N TRP A 278 -18.95 1.40 19.55
CA TRP A 278 -18.63 1.26 18.12
C TRP A 278 -19.83 0.88 17.25
N ASP A 279 -20.68 0.00 17.76
CA ASP A 279 -21.79 -0.58 17.01
C ASP A 279 -23.14 0.08 17.37
N ASP A 280 -23.11 1.14 18.19
CA ASP A 280 -24.28 1.96 18.50
C ASP A 280 -24.72 2.78 17.29
N VAL A 281 -26.04 2.81 17.08
CA VAL A 281 -26.67 3.63 16.05
C VAL A 281 -26.59 5.11 16.43
N LEU A 282 -26.33 5.97 15.45
CA LEU A 282 -26.26 7.41 15.65
C LEU A 282 -27.59 7.96 16.20
N PRO A 283 -27.58 8.72 17.31
CA PRO A 283 -28.77 9.38 17.82
C PRO A 283 -29.09 10.64 17.02
N ASN A 284 -30.37 11.02 17.02
CA ASN A 284 -30.78 12.35 16.54
C ASN A 284 -30.32 13.43 17.56
N PRO A 285 -29.90 14.62 17.09
CA PRO A 285 -29.95 15.11 15.70
C PRO A 285 -28.70 14.78 14.85
N ILE A 286 -27.66 14.14 15.41
CA ILE A 286 -26.39 13.88 14.70
C ILE A 286 -26.58 12.93 13.52
N ALA A 287 -27.50 11.97 13.62
CA ALA A 287 -27.82 11.06 12.51
C ALA A 287 -28.29 11.80 11.24
N ASP A 288 -29.11 12.84 11.41
CA ASP A 288 -29.63 13.62 10.29
C ASP A 288 -28.53 14.50 9.68
N GLU A 289 -27.72 15.15 10.51
CA GLU A 289 -26.56 15.93 10.05
C GLU A 289 -25.55 15.03 9.31
N TRP A 290 -25.33 13.80 9.80
CA TRP A 290 -24.46 12.83 9.15
C TRP A 290 -25.03 12.38 7.79
N LYS A 291 -26.33 12.11 7.69
CA LYS A 291 -26.99 11.76 6.42
C LYS A 291 -26.86 12.89 5.40
N GLU A 292 -27.07 14.14 5.83
CA GLU A 292 -26.88 15.31 4.97
C GLU A 292 -25.42 15.42 4.52
N PHE A 293 -24.47 15.29 5.45
CA PHE A 293 -23.04 15.31 5.15
C PHE A 293 -22.66 14.24 4.11
N VAL A 294 -23.10 12.98 4.29
CA VAL A 294 -22.84 11.89 3.33
C VAL A 294 -23.47 12.14 1.98
N THR A 295 -24.66 12.74 1.93
CA THR A 295 -25.33 13.07 0.68
C THR A 295 -24.55 14.13 -0.09
N THR A 296 -24.07 15.17 0.59
CA THR A 296 -23.27 16.23 -0.02
C THR A 296 -21.85 15.81 -0.40
N MET A 297 -21.29 14.76 0.22
CA MET A 297 -19.96 14.23 -0.13
C MET A 297 -19.83 13.79 -1.59
N LYS A 298 -20.93 13.42 -2.27
CA LYS A 298 -20.89 13.13 -3.72
C LYS A 298 -20.37 14.31 -4.55
N CYS A 299 -20.51 15.55 -4.06
CA CYS A 299 -20.01 16.75 -4.71
C CYS A 299 -18.47 16.84 -4.73
N ILE A 300 -17.76 16.10 -3.87
CA ILE A 300 -16.30 16.02 -3.90
C ILE A 300 -15.81 15.53 -5.27
N GLY A 301 -16.61 14.70 -5.96
CA GLY A 301 -16.33 14.26 -7.33
C GLY A 301 -16.23 15.38 -8.36
N LYS A 302 -16.73 16.57 -8.05
CA LYS A 302 -16.64 17.76 -8.91
C LYS A 302 -15.35 18.54 -8.71
N VAL A 303 -14.65 18.31 -7.59
CA VAL A 303 -13.38 18.99 -7.27
C VAL A 303 -12.30 18.43 -8.19
N LYS A 304 -11.64 19.33 -8.92
CA LYS A 304 -10.52 19.04 -9.81
C LYS A 304 -9.39 20.01 -9.47
N ILE A 305 -8.24 19.47 -9.08
CA ILE A 305 -7.06 20.28 -8.72
C ILE A 305 -6.04 20.12 -9.84
N ILE A 306 -5.52 21.22 -10.36
CA ILE A 306 -4.43 21.20 -11.36
C ILE A 306 -3.15 20.81 -10.62
N ARG A 307 -2.38 19.85 -11.17
CA ARG A 307 -1.14 19.40 -10.53
C ARG A 307 0.01 20.40 -10.73
N VAL A 308 0.08 21.01 -11.91
CA VAL A 308 1.11 22.03 -12.22
C VAL A 308 0.71 23.35 -11.59
N ILE A 309 1.56 23.84 -10.69
CA ILE A 309 1.49 25.21 -10.19
C ILE A 309 2.56 25.98 -10.94
N LEU A 310 2.16 26.82 -11.89
CA LEU A 310 3.05 27.82 -12.44
C LEU A 310 3.20 28.88 -11.36
N THR A 311 4.36 28.92 -10.70
CA THR A 311 4.74 30.06 -9.87
C THR A 311 5.22 31.13 -10.83
N ASP A 312 4.49 32.24 -10.92
CA ASP A 312 5.00 33.44 -11.59
C ASP A 312 6.29 33.84 -10.88
N THR A 313 7.42 33.66 -11.56
CA THR A 313 8.73 34.20 -11.16
C THR A 313 8.85 35.65 -11.57
#